data_AF-Q0T5P7-F1
#
_entry.id   AF-Q0T5P7-F1
#
_cell.length_a   1.000
_cell.length_b   1.000
_cell.length_c   1.000
_cell.angle_alpha   90.00
_cell.angle_beta   90.00
_cell.angle_gamma   90.00
#
_symmetry.space_group_name_H-M   'P 1'
#
loop_
_entity.id
_entity.type
_entity.pdbx_description
1 polymer ?
#
loop_
_entity_poly.entity_id
_entity_poly.type
_entity_poly.pdbx_seq_one_letter_code
_entity_poly.pdbx_strand_id
1 'polypeptide(L)'
;MKQWREKSRQLAERGDLTPADWSNLELYCVNYSIYRKAVADLAARGFSIVNSQGGESRNPALSAKSDAERVMIKMASLLGFDPISRRKNPPETEEEDELDRLE
;
A
#
# COMPACT_ATOMS: atom_id res chain seq x y z
N MET A 1 -11.47 -7.33 0.14
CA MET A 1 -11.70 -8.32 -0.93
C MET A 1 -11.58 -7.74 -2.34
N LYS A 2 -12.22 -6.60 -2.70
CA LYS A 2 -12.09 -6.00 -4.06
C LYS A 2 -10.64 -5.56 -4.41
N GLN A 3 -10.05 -4.66 -3.60
CA GLN A 3 -8.63 -4.66 -3.19
C GLN A 3 -7.66 -5.62 -3.91
N TRP A 4 -7.51 -6.75 -3.22
CA TRP A 4 -6.63 -7.85 -3.53
C TRP A 4 -6.83 -8.39 -4.94
N ARG A 5 -8.08 -8.67 -5.35
CA ARG A 5 -8.35 -9.33 -6.64
C ARG A 5 -7.89 -8.48 -7.82
N GLU A 6 -8.12 -7.18 -7.77
CA GLU A 6 -7.71 -6.28 -8.86
C GLU A 6 -6.19 -6.15 -8.90
N LYS A 7 -5.56 -5.96 -7.74
CA LYS A 7 -4.11 -5.76 -7.64
C LYS A 7 -3.30 -7.03 -7.89
N SER A 8 -3.80 -8.19 -7.46
CA SER A 8 -3.18 -9.48 -7.76
C SER A 8 -3.20 -9.80 -9.24
N ARG A 9 -4.31 -9.47 -9.94
CA ARG A 9 -4.40 -9.65 -11.40
C ARG A 9 -3.38 -8.77 -12.12
N GLN A 10 -3.32 -7.49 -11.78
CA GLN A 10 -2.36 -6.55 -12.35
C GLN A 10 -0.89 -6.98 -12.15
N LEU A 11 -0.57 -7.60 -11.01
CA LEU A 11 0.75 -8.14 -10.76
C LEU A 11 1.01 -9.41 -11.58
N ALA A 12 0.06 -10.35 -11.59
CA ALA A 12 0.23 -11.64 -12.26
C ALA A 12 0.47 -11.50 -13.77
N GLU A 13 -0.06 -10.45 -14.40
CA GLU A 13 0.17 -10.14 -15.82
C GLU A 13 1.62 -9.76 -16.14
N ARG A 14 2.45 -9.43 -15.12
CA ARG A 14 3.84 -9.01 -15.34
C ARG A 14 4.83 -10.16 -15.54
N GLY A 15 4.50 -11.37 -15.05
CA GLY A 15 5.35 -12.56 -15.19
C GLY A 15 6.66 -12.55 -14.39
N ASP A 16 7.00 -11.46 -13.70
CA ASP A 16 8.28 -11.20 -13.01
C ASP A 16 8.16 -11.23 -11.47
N LEU A 17 7.08 -11.81 -10.93
CA LEU A 17 6.77 -11.70 -9.51
C LEU A 17 7.60 -12.65 -8.63
N THR A 18 8.15 -12.09 -7.55
CA THR A 18 8.84 -12.84 -6.50
C THR A 18 7.93 -13.13 -5.30
N PRO A 19 8.28 -14.07 -4.41
CA PRO A 19 7.56 -14.27 -3.13
C PRO A 19 7.46 -13.00 -2.26
N ALA A 20 8.44 -12.09 -2.37
CA ALA A 20 8.43 -10.82 -1.65
C ALA A 20 7.31 -9.89 -2.15
N ASP A 21 7.00 -9.91 -3.44
CA ASP A 21 5.92 -9.10 -4.03
C ASP A 21 4.55 -9.50 -3.49
N TRP A 22 4.32 -10.81 -3.31
CA TRP A 22 3.08 -11.30 -2.70
C TRP A 22 2.92 -10.86 -1.24
N SER A 23 4.02 -10.85 -0.48
CA SER A 23 4.03 -10.36 0.91
C SER A 23 3.76 -8.86 0.96
N ASN A 24 4.37 -8.08 0.05
CA ASN A 24 4.11 -6.65 -0.09
C ASN A 24 2.66 -6.35 -0.49
N LEU A 25 2.08 -7.17 -1.37
CA LEU A 25 0.68 -7.07 -1.77
C LEU A 25 -0.27 -7.35 -0.60
N GLU A 26 0.04 -8.36 0.21
CA GLU A 26 -0.74 -8.69 1.42
C GLU A 26 -0.74 -7.50 2.38
N LEU A 27 0.45 -6.95 2.65
CA LEU A 27 0.61 -5.79 3.53
C LEU A 27 -0.16 -4.57 3.00
N TYR A 28 -0.12 -4.33 1.69
CA TYR A 28 -0.93 -3.29 1.04
C TYR A 28 -2.43 -3.50 1.31
N CYS A 29 -2.92 -4.73 1.12
CA CYS A 29 -4.35 -5.03 1.25
C CYS A 29 -4.85 -4.95 2.70
N VAL A 30 -4.04 -5.37 3.67
CA VAL A 30 -4.34 -5.20 5.09
C VAL A 30 -4.45 -3.71 5.43
N ASN A 31 -3.49 -2.90 5.00
CA ASN A 31 -3.50 -1.46 5.26
C ASN A 31 -4.65 -0.75 4.54
N TYR A 32 -5.02 -1.18 3.35
CA TYR A 32 -6.22 -0.68 2.67
C TYR A 32 -7.50 -0.91 3.50
N SER A 33 -7.62 -2.06 4.16
CA SER A 33 -8.75 -2.35 5.06
C SER A 33 -8.75 -1.42 6.27
N ILE A 34 -7.59 -1.18 6.90
CA ILE A 34 -7.43 -0.25 8.02
C ILE A 34 -7.83 1.17 7.60
N TYR A 35 -7.30 1.63 6.46
CA TYR A 35 -7.62 2.92 5.88
C TYR A 35 -9.14 3.10 5.71
N ARG A 36 -9.81 2.12 5.11
CA ARG A 36 -11.27 2.17 4.90
C ARG A 36 -12.05 2.26 6.20
N LYS A 37 -11.64 1.52 7.23
CA LYS A 37 -12.27 1.58 8.57
C LYS A 37 -12.03 2.94 9.22
N ALA A 38 -10.80 3.46 9.15
CA ALA A 38 -10.47 4.77 9.69
C ALA A 38 -11.27 5.89 9.01
N VAL A 39 -11.39 5.87 7.67
CA VAL A 39 -12.23 6.83 6.93
C VAL A 39 -13.71 6.74 7.35
N ALA A 40 -14.23 5.52 7.54
CA ALA A 40 -15.61 5.33 7.99
C ALA A 40 -15.82 5.86 9.42
N ASP A 41 -14.89 5.61 10.34
CA ASP A 41 -14.95 6.15 11.71
C ASP A 41 -14.90 7.69 11.71
N LEU A 42 -14.01 8.29 10.91
CA LEU A 42 -13.92 9.74 10.78
C LEU A 42 -15.20 10.35 10.20
N ALA A 43 -15.84 9.68 9.24
CA ALA A 43 -17.11 10.13 8.70
C ALA A 43 -18.25 10.06 9.73
N ALA A 44 -18.23 9.06 10.61
CA ALA A 44 -19.25 8.85 11.63
C ALA A 44 -19.06 9.74 12.88
N ARG A 45 -17.80 9.98 13.29
CA ARG A 45 -17.45 10.61 14.58
C ARG A 45 -16.77 11.96 14.45
N GLY A 46 -16.39 12.36 13.23
CA GLY A 46 -15.64 13.58 12.99
C GLY A 46 -14.17 13.49 13.37
N PHE A 47 -13.47 14.62 13.28
CA PHE A 47 -12.03 14.73 13.52
C PHE A 47 -11.66 14.86 15.01
N SER A 48 -12.63 15.17 15.85
CA SER A 48 -12.48 15.28 17.30
C SER A 48 -13.56 14.44 18.00
N ILE A 49 -13.23 13.92 19.18
CA ILE A 49 -14.11 13.12 20.02
C ILE A 49 -14.04 13.60 21.47
N VAL A 50 -15.14 13.46 22.20
CA VAL A 50 -15.15 13.74 23.64
C VAL A 50 -14.49 12.58 24.38
N ASN A 51 -13.51 12.89 25.22
CA ASN A 51 -12.81 11.92 26.05
C ASN A 51 -13.65 11.57 27.31
N SER A 52 -13.19 10.58 28.08
CA SER A 52 -13.87 10.15 29.31
C SER A 52 -13.95 11.23 30.40
N GLN A 53 -13.18 12.32 30.29
CA GLN A 53 -13.16 13.45 31.20
C GLN A 53 -14.01 14.64 30.68
N GLY A 54 -14.72 14.48 29.57
CA GLY A 54 -15.56 15.52 28.97
C GLY A 54 -14.81 16.55 28.10
N GLY A 55 -13.49 16.41 27.95
CA GLY A 55 -12.67 17.25 27.09
C GLY A 55 -12.66 16.79 25.63
N GLU A 56 -12.47 17.72 24.70
CA GLU A 56 -12.29 17.40 23.29
C GLU A 56 -10.87 16.85 23.04
N SER A 57 -10.78 15.75 22.30
CA SER A 57 -9.52 15.12 21.92
C SER A 57 -9.54 14.72 20.45
N ARG A 58 -8.36 14.65 19.82
CA ARG A 58 -8.24 14.27 18.41
C ARG A 58 -8.70 12.84 18.19
N ASN A 59 -9.48 12.59 17.13
CA ASN A 59 -9.91 11.25 16.78
C ASN A 59 -8.68 10.36 16.42
N PRO A 60 -8.44 9.23 17.13
CA PRO A 60 -7.34 8.30 16.83
C PRO A 60 -7.36 7.75 15.40
N ALA A 61 -8.53 7.71 14.75
CA ALA A 61 -8.67 7.29 13.37
C ALA A 61 -7.88 8.17 12.38
N LEU A 62 -7.55 9.42 12.75
CA LEU A 62 -6.67 10.27 11.94
C LEU A 62 -5.26 9.69 11.83
N SER A 63 -4.70 9.21 12.93
CA SER A 63 -3.36 8.59 12.93
C SER A 63 -3.39 7.25 12.21
N ALA A 64 -4.39 6.41 12.50
CA ALA A 64 -4.56 5.12 11.82
C ALA A 64 -4.70 5.28 10.28
N LYS A 65 -5.43 6.30 9.83
CA LYS A 65 -5.53 6.64 8.41
C LYS A 65 -4.16 7.02 7.82
N SER A 66 -3.45 7.94 8.48
CA SER A 66 -2.15 8.45 8.02
C SER A 66 -1.09 7.34 7.91
N ASP A 67 -1.03 6.46 8.91
CA ASP A 67 -0.07 5.36 8.92
C ASP A 67 -0.38 4.32 7.84
N ALA A 68 -1.66 3.98 7.67
CA ALA A 68 -2.10 3.10 6.59
C ALA A 68 -1.79 3.69 5.20
N GLU A 69 -2.01 4.99 4.99
CA GLU A 69 -1.67 5.68 3.74
C GLU A 69 -0.18 5.60 3.44
N ARG A 70 0.68 5.83 4.44
CA ARG A 70 2.14 5.77 4.27
C ARG A 70 2.61 4.38 3.85
N VAL A 71 2.10 3.33 4.50
CA VAL A 71 2.43 1.94 4.13
C VAL A 71 1.91 1.62 2.74
N MET A 72 0.66 2.00 2.42
CA MET A 72 0.08 1.78 1.10
C MET A 72 0.87 2.47 -0.02
N ILE A 73 1.30 3.72 0.18
CA ILE A 73 2.13 4.46 -0.80
C ILE A 73 3.46 3.75 -1.03
N LYS A 74 4.14 3.32 0.05
CA LYS A 74 5.40 2.59 -0.04
C LYS A 74 5.23 1.28 -0.80
N MET A 75 4.25 0.46 -0.44
CA MET A 75 4.00 -0.82 -1.11
C MET A 75 3.55 -0.62 -2.56
N ALA A 76 2.73 0.39 -2.86
CA ALA A 76 2.33 0.71 -4.23
C ALA A 76 3.53 1.10 -5.10
N SER A 77 4.51 1.80 -4.54
CA SER A 77 5.73 2.16 -5.25
C SER A 77 6.61 0.93 -5.52
N LEU A 78 6.86 0.10 -4.50
CA LEU A 78 7.62 -1.16 -4.68
C LEU A 78 7.00 -2.08 -5.72
N LEU A 79 5.67 -2.21 -5.71
CA LEU A 79 4.91 -3.06 -6.64
C LEU A 79 4.70 -2.43 -8.03
N GLY A 80 5.16 -1.19 -8.24
CA GLY A 80 5.02 -0.48 -9.51
C GLY A 80 3.58 -0.10 -9.88
N PHE A 81 2.69 0.12 -8.91
CA PHE A 81 1.29 0.44 -9.20
C PHE A 81 1.09 1.82 -9.82
N ASP A 82 1.98 2.78 -9.59
CA ASP A 82 1.95 4.09 -10.24
C ASP A 82 2.94 4.18 -11.43
N PRO A 83 2.67 5.02 -12.45
CA PRO A 83 3.51 5.12 -13.64
C PRO A 83 4.97 5.50 -13.39
N ILE A 84 5.26 6.27 -12.34
CA ILE A 84 6.61 6.75 -12.05
C ILE A 84 7.43 5.60 -11.45
N SER A 85 6.88 4.89 -10.47
CA SER A 85 7.55 3.73 -9.88
C SER A 85 7.73 2.60 -10.90
N ARG A 86 6.76 2.43 -11.82
CA ARG A 86 6.86 1.46 -12.91
C ARG A 86 8.03 1.74 -13.87
N ARG A 87 8.38 3.02 -14.08
CA ARG A 87 9.57 3.41 -14.85
C ARG A 87 10.87 3.17 -14.10
N LYS A 88 10.83 3.14 -12.77
CA LYS A 88 12.02 2.96 -11.92
C LYS A 88 12.35 1.48 -11.65
N ASN A 89 11.34 0.62 -11.62
CA ASN A 89 11.48 -0.84 -11.58
C ASN A 89 10.91 -1.46 -12.86
N PRO A 90 11.65 -1.40 -13.98
CA PRO A 90 11.32 -2.20 -15.15
C PRO A 90 11.36 -3.69 -14.80
N PRO A 91 10.63 -4.55 -15.53
CA PRO A 91 10.78 -5.99 -15.40
C PRO A 91 12.23 -6.39 -15.66
N GLU A 92 12.76 -7.33 -14.88
CA GLU A 92 14.02 -7.97 -15.22
C GLU A 92 13.86 -8.70 -16.55
N THR A 93 14.76 -8.40 -17.48
CA THR A 93 14.84 -9.05 -18.79
C THR A 93 15.93 -10.12 -18.73
N GLU A 94 15.74 -11.26 -19.39
CA GLU A 94 16.78 -12.30 -19.56
C GLU A 94 17.98 -11.82 -20.43
N GLU A 95 18.00 -10.56 -20.85
CA GLU A 95 19.12 -9.98 -21.60
C GLU A 95 20.29 -9.71 -20.64
N GLU A 96 21.45 -10.34 -20.90
CA GLU A 96 22.71 -10.06 -20.20
C GLU A 96 23.00 -8.55 -20.21
N ASP A 97 22.96 -7.94 -19.03
CA ASP A 97 23.25 -6.53 -18.87
C ASP A 97 24.77 -6.28 -18.79
N GLU A 98 25.17 -5.01 -18.72
CA GLU A 98 26.60 -4.67 -18.66
C GLU A 98 27.27 -5.11 -17.34
N LEU A 99 26.51 -5.33 -16.27
CA LEU A 99 27.01 -5.80 -14.98
C LEU A 99 27.24 -7.32 -15.02
N ASP A 100 26.36 -8.07 -15.67
CA ASP A 100 26.52 -9.52 -15.89
C ASP A 100 27.81 -9.86 -16.66
N ARG A 101 28.26 -8.93 -17.52
CA ARG A 101 29.50 -9.07 -18.31
C ARG A 101 30.79 -8.75 -17.54
N LEU A 102 30.67 -8.28 -16.30
CA LEU A 102 31.81 -7.91 -15.44
C LEU A 102 32.13 -8.98 -14.38
N GLU A 103 31.34 -10.05 -14.27
CA GLU A 103 31.61 -11.24 -13.45
C GLU A 103 32.37 -12.34 -14.22
#